data_AF-A0A957DVG0-F1
#
_entry.id   AF-A0A957DVG0-F1
#
_cell.length_a   1.000
_cell.length_b   1.000
_cell.length_c   1.000
_cell.angle_alpha   90.00
_cell.angle_beta   90.00
_cell.angle_gamma   90.00
#
_symmetry.space_group_name_H-M   'P 1'
#
loop_
_entity.id
_entity.type
_entity.pdbx_description
1 polymer ?
#
loop_
_entity_poly.entity_id
_entity_poly.type
_entity_poly.pdbx_seq_one_letter_code
_entity_poly.pdbx_strand_id
1 'polypeptide(L)'
;MNPFTRFLSQWSKNRSLADFIAHWDRLEKLVVLVHREKLPLAEAEPEFAEVWPWLRQRYDQWEEWLRPYWQQTKAAGELTQTDPFQLLLDLENPAAILGNWRAMQHLPAAREALNRFVRDQEA
;
A
#
# COMPACT_ATOMS: atom_id res chain seq x y z
N MET A 1 -9.26 9.18 -6.69
CA MET A 1 -9.28 9.36 -5.22
C MET A 1 -10.23 8.32 -4.66
N ASN A 2 -9.75 7.41 -3.80
CA ASN A 2 -10.57 6.34 -3.26
C ASN A 2 -11.55 6.95 -2.24
N PRO A 3 -12.82 6.50 -2.12
CA PRO A 3 -13.72 6.95 -1.04
C PRO A 3 -13.08 6.94 0.35
N PHE A 4 -12.15 6.02 0.59
CA PHE A 4 -11.36 5.93 1.83
C PHE A 4 -10.44 7.15 2.07
N THR A 5 -9.74 7.63 1.04
CA THR A 5 -8.89 8.84 1.10
C THR A 5 -9.71 10.08 1.44
N ARG A 6 -10.94 10.16 0.93
CA ARG A 6 -11.85 11.30 1.19
C ARG A 6 -12.30 11.32 2.65
N PHE A 7 -12.59 10.17 3.24
CA PHE A 7 -12.89 10.04 4.66
C PHE A 7 -11.68 10.45 5.54
N LEU A 8 -10.47 10.00 5.20
CA LEU A 8 -9.25 10.33 5.96
C LEU A 8 -8.89 11.82 5.97
N SER A 9 -9.05 12.50 4.83
CA SER A 9 -8.74 13.93 4.70
C SER A 9 -9.58 14.84 5.60
N GLN A 10 -10.72 14.35 6.07
CA GLN A 10 -11.66 15.11 6.88
C GLN A 10 -11.39 14.98 8.39
N TRP A 11 -10.64 13.95 8.84
CA TRP A 11 -10.56 13.59 10.27
C TRP A 11 -9.15 13.34 10.82
N SER A 12 -8.14 13.13 9.97
CA SER A 12 -6.78 12.91 10.45
C SER A 12 -6.16 14.18 11.03
N LYS A 13 -6.01 14.22 12.37
CA LYS A 13 -5.11 15.19 13.04
C LYS A 13 -3.64 14.98 12.66
N ASN A 14 -3.30 13.82 12.08
CA ASN A 14 -1.94 13.44 11.73
C ASN A 14 -1.71 13.55 10.20
N ARG A 15 -1.24 14.71 9.74
CA ARG A 15 -0.98 14.98 8.32
C ARG A 15 -0.05 13.95 7.67
N SER A 16 0.95 13.44 8.41
CA SER A 16 1.90 12.47 7.86
C SER A 16 1.24 11.13 7.52
N LEU A 17 0.26 10.69 8.31
CA LEU A 17 -0.50 9.46 8.05
C LEU A 17 -1.44 9.64 6.84
N ALA A 18 -2.08 10.80 6.72
CA ALA A 18 -2.95 11.10 5.59
C ALA A 18 -2.15 11.14 4.28
N ASP A 19 -0.97 11.76 4.29
CA ASP A 19 -0.05 11.77 3.15
C ASP A 19 0.42 10.35 2.81
N PHE A 20 0.72 9.53 3.81
CA PHE A 20 1.12 8.14 3.61
C PHE A 20 0.04 7.33 2.90
N ILE A 21 -1.20 7.41 3.38
CA ILE A 21 -2.31 6.68 2.80
C ILE A 21 -2.63 7.19 1.39
N ALA A 22 -2.51 8.50 1.13
CA ALA A 22 -2.71 9.04 -0.21
C ALA A 22 -1.69 8.51 -1.22
N HIS A 23 -0.41 8.41 -0.84
CA HIS A 23 0.62 7.81 -1.67
C HIS A 23 0.40 6.30 -1.83
N TRP A 24 -0.01 5.61 -0.76
CA TRP A 24 -0.35 4.20 -0.81
C TRP A 24 -1.51 3.91 -1.78
N ASP A 25 -2.55 4.75 -1.79
CA ASP A 25 -3.68 4.61 -2.71
C ASP A 25 -3.25 4.81 -4.18
N ARG A 26 -2.27 5.69 -4.45
CA ARG A 26 -1.66 5.85 -5.79
C ARG A 26 -0.92 4.58 -6.19
N LEU A 27 -0.11 4.02 -5.28
CA LEU A 27 0.60 2.76 -5.48
C LEU A 27 -0.37 1.60 -5.75
N GLU A 28 -1.40 1.44 -4.92
CA GLU A 28 -2.42 0.39 -5.08
C GLU A 28 -3.08 0.47 -6.46
N LYS A 29 -3.48 1.69 -6.87
CA LYS A 29 -4.07 1.91 -8.19
C LYS A 29 -3.09 1.56 -9.32
N LEU A 30 -1.83 2.00 -9.22
CA LEU A 30 -0.80 1.73 -10.21
C LEU A 30 -0.59 0.22 -10.37
N VAL A 31 -0.43 -0.47 -9.25
CA VAL A 31 -0.27 -1.93 -9.18
C VAL A 31 -1.42 -2.65 -9.84
N VAL A 32 -2.66 -2.29 -9.50
CA VAL A 32 -3.86 -2.91 -10.08
C VAL A 32 -3.96 -2.63 -11.58
N LEU A 33 -3.61 -1.42 -12.04
CA LEU A 33 -3.68 -1.07 -13.46
C LEU A 33 -2.61 -1.81 -14.28
N VAL A 34 -1.37 -1.87 -13.79
CA VAL A 34 -0.28 -2.61 -14.43
C VAL A 34 -0.61 -4.10 -14.45
N HIS A 35 -0.98 -4.69 -13.31
CA HIS A 35 -1.33 -6.11 -13.21
C HIS A 35 -2.49 -6.52 -14.13
N ARG A 36 -3.47 -5.64 -14.33
CA ARG A 36 -4.60 -5.89 -15.26
C ARG A 36 -4.27 -5.57 -16.71
N GLU A 37 -3.01 -5.26 -17.02
CA GLU A 37 -2.52 -4.84 -18.33
C GLU A 37 -3.31 -3.63 -18.90
N LYS A 38 -3.87 -2.81 -18.01
CA LYS A 38 -4.65 -1.61 -18.36
C LYS A 38 -3.81 -0.35 -18.43
N LEU A 39 -2.56 -0.43 -18.00
CA LEU A 39 -1.59 0.65 -18.06
C LEU A 39 -0.28 0.09 -18.61
N PRO A 40 0.22 0.62 -19.74
CA PRO A 40 1.52 0.25 -20.26
C PRO A 40 2.63 0.55 -19.25
N LEU A 41 3.67 -0.30 -19.22
CA LEU A 41 4.80 -0.12 -18.30
C LEU A 41 5.47 1.25 -18.46
N ALA A 42 5.58 1.75 -19.70
CA ALA A 42 6.14 3.07 -20.00
C ALA A 42 5.35 4.23 -19.37
N GLU A 43 4.04 4.07 -19.20
CA GLU A 43 3.19 5.05 -18.51
C GLU A 43 3.22 4.86 -16.99
N ALA A 44 3.50 3.64 -16.52
CA ALA A 44 3.58 3.32 -15.10
C ALA A 44 4.91 3.73 -14.46
N GLU A 45 6.03 3.67 -15.20
CA GLU A 45 7.38 4.03 -14.75
C GLU A 45 7.49 5.41 -14.08
N PRO A 46 6.98 6.51 -14.67
CA PRO A 46 7.10 7.83 -14.04
C PRO A 46 6.31 7.91 -12.72
N GLU A 47 5.10 7.34 -12.66
CA GLU A 47 4.32 7.30 -11.42
C GLU A 47 4.99 6.42 -10.35
N PHE A 48 5.56 5.28 -10.75
CA PHE A 48 6.30 4.40 -9.85
C PHE A 48 7.53 5.12 -9.28
N ALA A 49 8.34 5.76 -10.13
CA ALA A 49 9.55 6.46 -9.72
C ALA A 49 9.27 7.65 -8.78
N GLU A 50 8.10 8.29 -8.89
CA GLU A 50 7.65 9.34 -7.97
C GLU A 50 7.22 8.77 -6.61
N VAL A 51 6.37 7.74 -6.62
CA VAL A 51 5.64 7.29 -5.42
C VAL A 51 6.44 6.29 -4.59
N TRP A 52 7.18 5.35 -5.21
CA TRP A 52 7.89 4.27 -4.49
C TRP A 52 8.97 4.77 -3.52
N PRO A 53 9.90 5.65 -3.94
CA PRO A 53 10.97 6.11 -3.05
C PRO A 53 10.43 6.85 -1.83
N TRP A 54 9.39 7.66 -2.03
CA TRP A 54 8.73 8.38 -0.95
C TRP A 54 8.08 7.41 0.04
N LEU A 55 7.35 6.39 -0.44
CA LEU A 55 6.73 5.41 0.44
C LEU A 55 7.76 4.59 1.22
N ARG A 56 8.85 4.14 0.57
CA ARG A 56 9.95 3.42 1.23
C ARG A 56 10.53 4.23 2.40
N GLN A 57 10.85 5.50 2.17
CA GLN A 57 11.42 6.36 3.22
C GLN A 57 10.46 6.63 4.38
N ARG A 58 9.16 6.62 4.12
CA ARG A 58 8.13 6.87 5.15
C ARG A 58 7.68 5.61 5.85
N TYR A 59 7.80 4.45 5.21
CA TYR A 59 7.32 3.19 5.76
C TYR A 59 8.07 2.79 7.04
N ASP A 60 9.37 3.05 7.12
CA ASP A 60 10.18 2.78 8.33
C ASP A 60 9.57 3.38 9.61
N GLN A 61 8.88 4.52 9.49
CA GLN A 61 8.23 5.20 10.62
C GLN A 61 6.92 4.53 11.04
N TRP A 62 6.30 3.77 10.16
CA TRP A 62 5.00 3.13 10.34
C TRP A 62 5.09 1.61 10.50
N GLU A 63 6.22 0.99 10.15
CA GLU A 63 6.40 -0.47 10.17
C GLU A 63 6.01 -1.07 11.52
N GLU A 64 6.57 -0.55 12.62
CA GLU A 64 6.29 -1.05 13.96
C GLU A 64 4.82 -0.85 14.37
N TRP A 65 4.22 0.27 13.96
CA TRP A 65 2.83 0.61 14.28
C TRP A 65 1.84 -0.22 13.47
N LEU A 66 2.16 -0.54 12.22
CA LEU A 66 1.32 -1.35 11.32
C LEU A 66 1.48 -2.85 11.57
N ARG A 67 2.60 -3.29 12.15
CA ARG A 67 2.90 -4.69 12.49
C ARG A 67 1.76 -5.45 13.16
N PRO A 68 1.19 -5.00 14.29
CA PRO A 68 0.11 -5.73 14.94
C PRO A 68 -1.15 -5.84 14.06
N TYR A 69 -1.35 -4.91 13.13
CA TYR A 69 -2.52 -4.89 12.26
C TYR A 69 -2.37 -5.85 11.09
N TRP A 70 -1.23 -5.82 10.39
CA TRP A 70 -1.04 -6.70 9.25
C TRP A 70 -0.86 -8.16 9.65
N GLN A 71 -0.32 -8.47 10.83
CA GLN A 71 -0.23 -9.86 11.34
C GLN A 71 -1.59 -10.53 11.53
N GLN A 72 -2.65 -9.74 11.67
CA GLN A 72 -4.03 -10.23 11.82
C GLN A 72 -4.81 -10.27 10.50
N THR A 73 -4.18 -9.88 9.39
CA THR A 73 -4.77 -9.94 8.05
C THR A 73 -4.48 -11.28 7.40
N LYS A 74 -5.16 -11.56 6.29
CA LYS A 74 -4.93 -12.76 5.51
C LYS A 74 -4.49 -12.42 4.09
N ALA A 75 -3.49 -13.13 3.61
CA ALA A 75 -3.07 -13.14 2.21
C ALA A 75 -3.17 -14.57 1.68
N ALA A 76 -3.72 -14.74 0.48
CA ALA A 76 -3.94 -16.07 -0.13
C ALA A 76 -4.74 -17.08 0.75
N GLY A 77 -5.55 -16.60 1.70
CA GLY A 77 -6.33 -17.43 2.61
C GLY A 77 -5.63 -17.80 3.92
N GLU A 78 -4.34 -17.50 4.06
CA GLU A 78 -3.54 -17.75 5.26
C GLU A 78 -3.27 -16.45 6.02
N LEU A 79 -2.98 -16.56 7.32
CA LEU A 79 -2.55 -15.40 8.09
C LEU A 79 -1.24 -14.85 7.53
N THR A 80 -1.18 -13.53 7.36
CA THR A 80 -0.03 -12.84 6.81
C THR A 80 1.19 -13.02 7.72
N GLN A 81 2.16 -13.82 7.27
CA GLN A 81 3.43 -14.07 7.97
C GLN A 81 4.56 -13.14 7.53
N THR A 82 4.40 -12.46 6.40
CA THR A 82 5.37 -11.54 5.82
C THR A 82 4.77 -10.16 5.78
N ASP A 83 5.57 -9.14 6.05
CA ASP A 83 5.12 -7.76 5.95
C ASP A 83 4.62 -7.46 4.51
N PRO A 84 3.30 -7.21 4.33
CA PRO A 84 2.72 -7.03 3.01
C PRO A 84 3.11 -5.67 2.41
N PHE A 85 3.44 -4.67 3.22
CA PHE A 85 3.91 -3.37 2.75
C PHE A 85 5.33 -3.48 2.24
N GLN A 86 6.24 -4.06 3.04
CA GLN A 86 7.62 -4.26 2.63
C GLN A 86 7.70 -5.08 1.34
N LEU A 87 6.90 -6.13 1.22
CA LEU A 87 6.87 -6.99 0.04
C LEU A 87 6.44 -6.25 -1.24
N LEU A 88 5.55 -5.25 -1.13
CA LEU A 88 5.18 -4.38 -2.25
C LEU A 88 6.23 -3.30 -2.51
N LEU A 89 6.77 -2.70 -1.45
CA LEU A 89 7.81 -1.68 -1.55
C LEU A 89 9.13 -2.24 -2.08
N ASP A 90 9.35 -3.55 -1.97
CA ASP A 90 10.52 -4.25 -2.52
C ASP A 90 10.49 -4.50 -4.03
N LEU A 91 9.38 -4.17 -4.69
CA LEU A 91 9.36 -4.13 -6.15
C LEU A 91 10.29 -3.01 -6.65
N GLU A 92 11.19 -3.33 -7.58
CA GLU A 92 12.19 -2.39 -8.08
C GLU A 92 11.68 -1.54 -9.27
N ASN A 93 10.68 -2.05 -10.00
CA ASN A 93 10.14 -1.39 -11.18
C ASN A 93 8.71 -1.90 -11.48
N PRO A 94 7.94 -1.22 -12.35
CA PRO A 94 6.60 -1.65 -12.72
C PRO A 94 6.54 -3.05 -13.36
N ALA A 95 7.58 -3.48 -14.08
CA ALA A 95 7.59 -4.80 -14.71
C ALA A 95 7.58 -5.93 -13.66
N ALA A 96 8.17 -5.70 -12.49
CA ALA A 96 8.15 -6.63 -11.37
C ALA A 96 6.73 -6.90 -10.84
N ILE A 97 5.75 -6.04 -11.14
CA ILE A 97 4.34 -6.23 -10.77
C ILE A 97 3.71 -7.40 -11.55
N LEU A 98 4.02 -7.53 -12.85
CA LEU A 98 3.39 -8.52 -13.74
C LEU A 98 3.76 -9.96 -13.39
N GLY A 99 4.94 -10.18 -12.82
CA GLY A 99 5.43 -11.51 -12.44
C GLY A 99 5.28 -11.85 -10.95
N ASN A 100 4.91 -10.88 -10.10
CA ASN A 100 4.93 -11.06 -8.65
C ASN A 100 3.52 -11.29 -8.09
N TRP A 101 2.97 -12.46 -8.38
CA TRP A 101 1.67 -12.89 -7.87
C TRP A 101 1.58 -12.82 -6.33
N ARG A 102 2.69 -13.15 -5.64
CA ARG A 102 2.77 -13.07 -4.19
C ARG A 102 2.50 -11.64 -3.70
N ALA A 103 3.11 -10.63 -4.32
CA ALA A 103 2.83 -9.23 -4.00
C ALA A 103 1.38 -8.84 -4.22
N MET A 104 0.77 -9.32 -5.29
CA MET A 104 -0.64 -9.03 -5.59
C MET A 104 -1.58 -9.64 -4.55
N GLN A 105 -1.28 -10.84 -4.07
CA GLN A 105 -2.05 -11.49 -3.00
C GLN A 105 -1.96 -10.77 -1.65
N HIS A 106 -0.90 -9.99 -1.43
CA HIS A 106 -0.65 -9.25 -0.18
C HIS A 106 -1.19 -7.81 -0.25
N LEU A 107 -1.56 -7.31 -1.43
CA LEU A 107 -2.13 -5.97 -1.59
C LEU A 107 -3.43 -5.77 -0.76
N PRO A 108 -4.41 -6.70 -0.76
CA PRO A 108 -5.59 -6.57 0.11
C PRO A 108 -5.24 -6.61 1.60
N ALA A 109 -4.24 -7.41 1.98
CA ALA A 109 -3.78 -7.53 3.37
C ALA A 109 -3.18 -6.21 3.89
N ALA A 110 -2.32 -5.55 3.10
CA ALA A 110 -1.78 -4.24 3.43
C ALA A 110 -2.90 -3.18 3.57
N ARG A 111 -3.87 -3.20 2.66
CA ARG A 111 -5.03 -2.30 2.73
C ARG A 111 -5.87 -2.51 3.98
N GLU A 112 -6.16 -3.77 4.31
CA GLU A 112 -6.92 -4.10 5.51
C GLU A 112 -6.18 -3.66 6.78
N ALA A 113 -4.86 -3.84 6.84
CA ALA A 113 -4.03 -3.40 7.96
C ALA A 113 -4.10 -1.88 8.16
N LEU A 114 -3.97 -1.09 7.08
CA LEU A 114 -4.14 0.37 7.14
C LEU A 114 -5.52 0.77 7.65
N ASN A 115 -6.58 0.11 7.16
CA ASN A 115 -7.93 0.43 7.56
C ASN A 115 -8.15 0.16 9.06
N ARG A 116 -7.61 -0.94 9.58
CA ARG A 116 -7.68 -1.26 11.01
C ARG A 116 -6.88 -0.28 11.85
N PHE A 117 -5.66 0.06 11.44
CA PHE A 117 -4.81 1.03 12.13
C PHE A 117 -5.49 2.41 12.22
N VAL A 118 -5.98 2.93 11.10
CA VAL A 118 -6.70 4.21 11.05
C VAL A 118 -7.87 4.21 12.03
N ARG A 119 -8.71 3.16 11.99
CA ARG A 119 -9.89 3.07 12.85
C ARG A 119 -9.52 3.10 14.34
N ASP A 120 -8.41 2.48 14.71
CA ASP A 120 -7.93 2.49 16.10
C ASP A 120 -7.34 3.85 16.51
N GLN A 121 -6.79 4.64 15.58
CA GLN A 121 -6.36 6.02 15.85
C GLN A 121 -7.54 6.99 16.03
N GLU A 122 -8.74 6.59 15.61
CA GLU A 122 -9.98 7.35 15.80
C GLU A 122 -10.69 7.05 17.14
N ALA A 123 -10.30 5.97 17.84
CA ALA A 123 -10.89 5.52 19.11
C ALA A 123 -10.25 6.19 20.33
#